data_AF-A0A1Q4XRA5-F1
#
_entry.id   AF-A0A1Q4XRA5-F1
#
_cell.length_a   1.000
_cell.length_b   1.000
_cell.length_c   1.000
_cell.angle_alpha   90.00
_cell.angle_beta   90.00
_cell.angle_gamma   90.00
#
_symmetry.space_group_name_H-M   'P 1'
#
loop_
_entity.id
_entity.type
_entity.pdbx_description
1 polymer ?
#
loop_
_entity_poly.entity_id
_entity_poly.type
_entity_poly.pdbx_seq_one_letter_code
_entity_poly.pdbx_strand_id
1 'polypeptide(L)'
;MGVAALPAVRGDSTLGWSPIKPHMHFHDLRHTHKTWMIEDGVPEVLQHKRIGHKFRGVMGVYSHVTRPMIDAMLAGLQARWEQYGSKTL
;
A
#
# COMPACT_ATOMS: atom_id res chain seq x y z
N MET A 1 16.98 15.76 21.08
CA MET A 1 15.58 15.32 20.96
C MET A 1 15.28 15.15 19.49
N GLY A 2 15.12 13.91 19.01
CA GLY A 2 14.87 13.65 17.59
C GLY A 2 13.42 13.97 17.26
N VAL A 3 13.20 14.85 16.29
CA VAL A 3 11.86 15.10 15.75
C VAL A 3 11.44 13.81 15.06
N ALA A 4 10.48 13.10 15.64
CA ALA A 4 9.85 11.98 14.95
C ALA A 4 9.28 12.53 13.65
N ALA A 5 9.72 12.00 12.50
CA ALA A 5 9.14 12.35 11.20
C ALA A 5 7.68 11.87 11.21
N LEU A 6 6.78 12.71 11.70
CA LEU A 6 5.36 12.50 11.57
C LEU A 6 5.04 12.80 10.11
N PRO A 7 4.60 11.82 9.31
CA PRO A 7 4.23 12.11 7.94
C PRO A 7 3.07 13.13 8.00
N ALA A 8 3.20 14.23 7.27
CA ALA A 8 2.30 15.40 7.29
C ALA A 8 0.84 15.10 6.92
N VAL A 9 0.46 13.83 6.75
CA VAL A 9 -0.88 13.36 6.37
C VAL A 9 -1.95 13.88 7.33
N ARG A 10 -1.66 13.94 8.64
CA ARG A 10 -2.59 14.44 9.67
C ARG A 10 -2.49 15.95 9.92
N GLY A 11 -1.52 16.63 9.33
CA GLY A 11 -1.16 18.00 9.69
C GLY A 11 -0.46 18.08 11.05
N ASP A 12 -0.03 19.30 11.40
CA ASP A 12 0.59 19.64 12.68
C ASP A 12 0.17 21.05 13.06
N SER A 13 -0.74 21.16 14.04
CA SER A 13 -1.25 22.45 14.50
C SER A 13 -0.17 23.31 15.19
N THR A 14 0.89 22.71 15.72
CA THR A 14 2.00 23.44 16.36
C THR A 14 2.91 24.09 15.31
N LEU A 15 2.99 23.51 14.12
CA LEU A 15 3.73 24.02 12.96
C LEU A 15 2.85 24.79 11.96
N GLY A 16 1.54 24.91 12.23
CA GLY A 16 0.58 25.56 11.33
C GLY A 16 0.28 24.76 10.06
N TRP A 17 0.56 23.46 10.04
CA TRP A 17 0.35 22.59 8.88
C TRP A 17 -1.05 22.01 8.88
N SER A 18 -1.83 22.32 7.84
CA SER A 18 -3.12 21.66 7.61
C SER A 18 -2.93 20.19 7.20
N PRO A 19 -3.85 19.29 7.57
CA PRO A 19 -3.85 17.92 7.07
C PRO A 19 -3.98 17.90 5.55
N ILE A 20 -3.24 16.99 4.90
CA ILE A 20 -3.36 16.74 3.44
C ILE A 20 -4.79 16.28 3.11
N LYS A 21 -5.37 15.44 3.97
CA LYS A 21 -6.77 15.02 3.89
C LYS A 21 -7.32 14.85 5.31
N PRO A 22 -8.40 15.55 5.69
CA PRO A 22 -9.02 15.38 7.00
C PRO A 22 -9.33 13.91 7.30
N HIS A 23 -9.07 13.49 8.54
CA HIS A 23 -9.27 12.13 9.06
C HIS A 23 -8.43 11.03 8.41
N MET A 24 -7.49 11.36 7.52
CA MET A 24 -6.59 10.37 6.94
C MET A 24 -5.43 10.07 7.89
N HIS A 25 -5.20 8.79 8.13
CA HIS A 25 -4.03 8.29 8.83
C HIS A 25 -3.05 7.70 7.83
N PHE A 26 -1.74 7.78 8.13
CA PHE A 26 -0.73 7.16 7.27
C PHE A 26 -0.95 5.64 7.11
N HIS A 27 -1.49 4.98 8.13
CA HIS A 27 -1.83 3.54 8.07
C HIS A 27 -2.92 3.21 7.04
N ASP A 28 -3.80 4.16 6.71
CA ASP A 28 -4.88 3.94 5.76
C ASP A 28 -4.32 3.64 4.35
N LEU A 29 -3.14 4.17 4.01
CA LEU A 29 -2.44 3.82 2.76
C LEU A 29 -2.16 2.32 2.64
N ARG A 30 -1.84 1.66 3.76
CA ARG A 30 -1.60 0.22 3.80
C ARG A 30 -2.90 -0.57 3.58
N HIS A 31 -4.02 -0.10 4.13
CA HIS A 31 -5.33 -0.69 3.89
C HIS A 31 -5.77 -0.52 2.43
N THR A 32 -5.56 0.67 1.85
CA THR A 32 -5.81 0.93 0.43
C THR A 32 -4.99 0.00 -0.45
N HIS A 33 -3.68 -0.12 -0.20
CA HIS A 33 -2.82 -1.01 -1.00
C HIS A 33 -3.27 -2.48 -0.93
N LYS A 34 -3.68 -2.96 0.25
CA LYS A 34 -4.24 -4.32 0.41
C LYS A 34 -5.51 -4.49 -0.43
N THR A 35 -6.39 -3.49 -0.43
CA THR A 35 -7.65 -3.53 -1.20
C THR A 35 -7.39 -3.57 -2.69
N TRP A 36 -6.47 -2.75 -3.21
CA TRP A 36 -6.09 -2.78 -4.63
C TRP A 36 -5.50 -4.11 -5.06
N MET A 37 -4.65 -4.73 -4.24
CA MET A 37 -4.13 -6.06 -4.55
C MET A 37 -5.24 -7.12 -4.62
N ILE A 38 -6.32 -6.98 -3.83
CA ILE A 38 -7.49 -7.87 -3.91
C ILE A 38 -8.26 -7.63 -5.22
N GLU A 39 -8.54 -6.37 -5.53
CA GLU A 39 -9.23 -5.97 -6.76
C GLU A 39 -8.47 -6.43 -8.02
N ASP A 40 -7.14 -6.34 -8.00
CA ASP A 40 -6.27 -6.72 -9.12
C ASP A 40 -5.98 -8.24 -9.17
N GLY A 41 -6.61 -9.04 -8.29
CA GLY A 41 -6.46 -10.50 -8.28
C GLY A 41 -5.07 -11.00 -7.88
N VAL A 42 -4.28 -10.21 -7.15
CA VAL A 42 -2.94 -10.59 -6.71
C VAL A 42 -3.04 -11.80 -5.77
N PRO A 43 -2.24 -12.87 -5.95
CA PRO A 43 -2.31 -14.05 -5.08
C PRO A 43 -2.07 -13.73 -3.60
N GLU A 44 -2.85 -14.35 -2.72
CA GLU A 44 -2.87 -14.03 -1.28
C GLU A 44 -1.50 -14.16 -0.59
N VAL A 45 -0.67 -15.12 -1.01
CA VAL A 45 0.72 -15.29 -0.54
C VAL A 45 1.57 -14.05 -0.81
N LEU A 46 1.42 -13.43 -1.99
CA LEU A 46 2.11 -12.19 -2.35
C LEU A 46 1.50 -11.01 -1.60
N GLN A 47 0.18 -10.96 -1.45
CA GLN A 47 -0.47 -9.91 -0.65
C GLN A 47 0.09 -9.88 0.79
N HIS A 48 0.20 -11.04 1.45
CA HIS A 48 0.75 -11.16 2.79
C HIS A 48 2.23 -10.75 2.85
N LYS A 49 3.05 -11.26 1.94
CA LYS A 49 4.47 -10.87 1.84
C LYS A 49 4.62 -9.36 1.67
N ARG A 50 3.82 -8.76 0.79
CA ARG A 50 3.90 -7.34 0.43
C ARG A 50 3.54 -6.41 1.58
N ILE A 51 2.54 -6.77 2.39
CA ILE A 51 2.16 -5.98 3.57
C ILE A 51 2.98 -6.35 4.82
N GLY A 52 3.89 -7.32 4.75
CA GLY A 52 4.71 -7.77 5.88
C GLY A 52 3.95 -8.64 6.88
N HIS A 53 2.90 -9.34 6.45
CA HIS A 53 2.17 -10.30 7.28
C HIS A 53 2.65 -11.73 7.04
N LYS A 54 2.57 -12.58 8.08
CA LYS A 54 2.77 -14.03 7.95
C LYS A 54 1.55 -14.64 7.27
N PHE A 55 1.75 -15.42 6.21
CA PHE A 55 0.69 -16.23 5.62
C PHE A 55 0.60 -17.56 6.37
N ARG A 56 -0.53 -17.81 7.04
CA ARG A 56 -0.71 -18.95 7.96
C ARG A 56 -1.48 -20.09 7.28
N GLY A 57 -1.40 -21.29 7.87
CA GLY A 57 -2.10 -22.48 7.40
C GLY A 57 -1.36 -23.24 6.30
N VAL A 58 -1.98 -24.31 5.79
CA VAL A 58 -1.40 -25.20 4.77
C VAL A 58 -0.97 -24.42 3.52
N MET A 59 -1.80 -23.47 3.08
CA MET A 59 -1.48 -22.61 1.94
C MET A 59 -0.19 -21.81 2.14
N GLY A 60 0.08 -21.35 3.38
CA GLY A 60 1.31 -20.62 3.70
C GLY A 60 2.58 -21.47 3.68
N VAL A 61 2.45 -22.79 3.86
CA VAL A 61 3.59 -23.72 3.80
C VAL A 61 3.98 -24.01 2.35
N TYR A 62 3.00 -24.18 1.46
CA TYR A 62 3.24 -24.62 0.08
C TYR A 62 3.24 -23.49 -0.96
N SER A 63 2.77 -22.29 -0.60
CA SER A 63 2.77 -21.17 -1.53
C SER A 63 4.09 -20.41 -1.47
N HIS A 64 4.69 -20.20 -2.62
CA HIS A 64 5.85 -19.34 -2.78
C HIS A 64 5.51 -18.16 -3.69
N VAL A 65 6.03 -16.99 -3.34
CA VAL A 65 5.97 -15.83 -4.23
C VAL A 65 6.92 -16.06 -5.38
N THR A 66 6.40 -16.02 -6.60
CA THR A 66 7.18 -16.14 -7.82
C THR A 66 7.37 -14.79 -8.51
N ARG A 67 8.34 -14.71 -9.42
CA ARG A 67 8.58 -13.49 -10.20
C ARG A 67 7.37 -13.08 -11.07
N PRO A 68 6.69 -13.99 -11.80
CA PRO A 68 5.49 -13.62 -12.56
C PRO A 68 4.37 -13.01 -11.72
N MET A 69 4.16 -13.47 -10.47
CA MET A 69 3.17 -12.87 -9.57
C MET A 69 3.52 -11.41 -9.24
N ILE A 70 4.81 -11.13 -9.02
CA ILE A 70 5.30 -9.77 -8.74
C ILE A 70 5.12 -8.89 -9.97
N ASP A 71 5.50 -9.39 -11.15
CA ASP A 71 5.41 -8.61 -12.39
C ASP A 71 3.94 -8.27 -12.72
N ALA A 72 3.01 -9.22 -12.52
CA ALA A 72 1.57 -8.97 -12.68
C ALA A 72 1.04 -7.91 -11.69
N MET A 73 1.43 -8.00 -10.40
CA MET A 73 1.07 -6.98 -9.41
C MET A 73 1.63 -5.59 -9.78
N LEU A 74 2.87 -5.52 -10.26
CA LEU A 74 3.47 -4.25 -10.70
C LEU A 74 2.74 -3.68 -11.92
N ALA A 75 2.36 -4.52 -12.88
CA ALA A 75 1.57 -4.10 -14.04
C ALA A 75 0.21 -3.51 -13.62
N GLY A 76 -0.49 -4.13 -12.67
CA GLY A 76 -1.75 -3.59 -12.12
C GLY A 76 -1.57 -2.23 -11.43
N LEU A 77 -0.52 -2.09 -10.62
CA LEU A 77 -0.19 -0.80 -9.98
C LEU A 77 0.18 0.28 -11.01
N GLN A 78 0.92 -0.08 -12.06
CA GLN A 78 1.27 0.82 -13.15
C GLN A 78 0.02 1.30 -13.89
N ALA A 79 -0.91 0.40 -14.22
CA ALA A 79 -2.17 0.76 -14.88
C ALA A 79 -3.01 1.72 -14.02
N ARG A 80 -3.08 1.49 -12.70
CA ARG A 80 -3.74 2.43 -11.77
C ARG A 80 -3.06 3.80 -11.75
N TRP A 81 -1.73 3.83 -11.78
CA TRP A 81 -0.98 5.08 -11.86
C TRP A 81 -1.28 5.84 -13.16
N GLU A 82 -1.25 5.17 -14.31
CA GLU A 82 -1.56 5.78 -15.60
C GLU A 82 -3.01 6.28 -15.66
N GLN A 83 -3.95 5.55 -15.04
CA GLN A 83 -5.37 5.94 -15.03
C GLN A 83 -5.66 7.14 -14.11
N TYR A 84 -5.05 7.20 -12.92
CA TYR A 84 -5.43 8.17 -11.88
C TYR A 84 -4.33 9.15 -11.49
N GLY A 85 -3.06 8.74 -11.60
CA GLY A 85 -1.88 9.53 -11.24
C GLY A 85 -1.30 10.35 -12.39
N SER A 86 -1.51 9.92 -13.64
CA SER A 86 -1.08 10.65 -14.84
C SER A 86 -2.04 11.76 -15.27
N LYS A 87 -2.71 12.43 -14.32
CA LYS A 87 -3.29 13.72 -14.64
C LYS A 87 -2.14 14.70 -14.84
N THR A 88 -1.82 14.92 -16.11
CA THR A 88 -0.96 16.00 -16.62
C THR A 88 -1.23 17.26 -15.80
N LEU A 89 -0.22 17.69 -15.03
CA LEU A 89 -0.12 19.07 -14.57
C LEU A 89 0.24 19.96 -15.77
#